data_AF-A0A3D2EZ15-F1
#
_entry.id   AF-A0A3D2EZ15-F1
#
_cell.length_a   1.000
_cell.length_b   1.000
_cell.length_c   1.000
_cell.angle_alpha   90.00
_cell.angle_beta   90.00
_cell.angle_gamma   90.00
#
_symmetry.space_group_name_H-M   'P 1'
#
loop_
_entity.id
_entity.type
_entity.pdbx_description
1 polymer ?
#
loop_
_entity_poly.entity_id
_entity_poly.type
_entity_poly.pdbx_seq_one_letter_code
_entity_poly.pdbx_strand_id
1 'polypeptide(L)' 'MTKDELISDLNGDIAYEFAAAIQYVQHAATLTGGEFQSINAELLVHVNEEIGHANLLSEQIDYLGGVPTMDVAER' A
#
# COMPACT_ATOMS: atom_id res chain seq x y z
N MET A 1 -22.57 5.75 -6.58
CA MET A 1 -21.75 5.48 -5.40
C MET A 1 -22.65 5.25 -4.20
N THR A 2 -22.95 3.98 -3.96
CA THR A 2 -23.54 3.48 -2.72
C THR A 2 -22.44 3.31 -1.67
N LYS A 3 -22.82 3.04 -0.42
CA LYS A 3 -21.86 2.74 0.64
C LYS A 3 -21.03 1.48 0.33
N ASP A 4 -21.68 0.46 -0.22
CA ASP A 4 -21.03 -0.81 -0.54
C ASP A 4 -20.08 -0.66 -1.73
N GLU A 5 -20.42 0.18 -2.73
CA GLU A 5 -19.51 0.56 -3.81
C GLU A 5 -18.27 1.28 -3.25
N LEU A 6 -18.45 2.25 -2.34
CA LEU A 6 -17.33 2.96 -1.71
C LEU A 6 -16.43 2.00 -0.91
N ILE A 7 -17.01 1.09 -0.12
CA ILE A 7 -16.24 0.08 0.62
C ILE A 7 -15.44 -0.82 -0.34
N SER A 8 -16.03 -1.19 -1.48
CA SER A 8 -15.36 -1.99 -2.50
C SER A 8 -14.18 -1.25 -3.10
N ASP A 9 -14.34 0.02 -3.44
CA ASP A 9 -13.28 0.84 -4.03
C ASP A 9 -12.13 1.06 -3.04
N LEU A 10 -12.43 1.36 -1.76
CA LEU A 10 -11.42 1.51 -0.72
C LEU A 10 -10.62 0.21 -0.47
N ASN A 11 -11.28 -0.94 -0.56
CA ASN A 11 -10.58 -2.23 -0.50
C ASN A 11 -9.67 -2.45 -1.72
N GLY A 12 -10.09 -2.00 -2.90
CA GLY A 12 -9.24 -1.98 -4.09
C GLY A 12 -7.99 -1.14 -3.87
N ASP A 13 -8.13 0.05 -3.28
CA ASP A 13 -7.00 0.92 -2.95
C ASP A 13 -6.03 0.23 -1.98
N ILE A 14 -6.51 -0.36 -0.87
CA ILE A 14 -5.66 -1.12 0.07
C ILE A 14 -4.84 -2.21 -0.65
N ALA A 15 -5.46 -2.96 -1.56
CA ALA A 15 -4.77 -4.02 -2.28
C ALA A 15 -3.63 -3.49 -3.16
N TYR A 16 -3.77 -2.28 -3.73
CA TYR A 16 -2.70 -1.62 -4.46
C TYR A 16 -1.61 -1.04 -3.55
N GLU A 17 -1.96 -0.53 -2.36
CA GLU A 17 -0.97 -0.07 -1.38
C GLU A 17 -0.09 -1.22 -0.90
N PHE A 18 -0.66 -2.39 -0.62
CA PHE A 18 0.12 -3.59 -0.30
C PHE A 18 1.02 -4.02 -1.45
N ALA A 19 0.53 -3.99 -2.68
CA ALA A 19 1.34 -4.31 -3.85
C ALA A 19 2.49 -3.31 -4.02
N ALA A 20 2.28 -2.02 -3.74
CA ALA A 20 3.31 -0.97 -3.80
C ALA A 20 4.36 -1.16 -2.70
N ALA A 21 3.96 -1.40 -1.46
CA ALA A 21 4.88 -1.72 -0.37
C ALA A 21 5.78 -2.92 -0.71
N ILE A 22 5.20 -4.02 -1.21
CA ILE A 22 5.97 -5.20 -1.63
C ILE A 22 6.95 -4.86 -2.75
N GLN A 23 6.51 -4.08 -3.75
CA GLN A 23 7.36 -3.64 -4.86
C GLN A 23 8.55 -2.81 -4.38
N TYR A 24 8.33 -1.82 -3.51
CA TYR A 24 9.42 -1.00 -2.98
C TYR A 24 10.40 -1.78 -2.12
N VAL A 25 9.93 -2.74 -1.31
CA VAL A 25 10.83 -3.67 -0.58
C VAL A 25 11.71 -4.44 -1.56
N GLN A 26 11.12 -5.00 -2.62
CA GLN A 26 11.85 -5.75 -3.62
C GLN A 26 12.86 -4.88 -4.39
N HIS A 27 12.48 -3.66 -4.75
CA HIS A 27 13.38 -2.71 -5.42
C HIS A 27 14.52 -2.28 -4.50
N ALA A 28 14.25 -1.93 -3.25
CA ALA A 28 15.29 -1.55 -2.29
C ALA A 28 16.30 -2.67 -2.03
N ALA A 29 15.85 -3.94 -2.05
CA ALA A 29 16.71 -5.10 -1.87
C ALA A 29 17.55 -5.45 -3.12
N THR A 30 17.11 -5.06 -4.32
CA THR A 30 17.74 -5.45 -5.59
C THR A 30 18.49 -4.33 -6.29
N LEU A 31 18.27 -3.07 -5.90
CA LEU A 31 18.97 -1.91 -6.43
C LEU A 31 20.37 -1.81 -5.79
N THR A 32 21.40 -2.02 -6.60
CA THR A 32 22.81 -2.08 -6.18
C THR A 32 23.64 -0.97 -6.82
N GLY A 33 24.55 -0.36 -6.05
CA GLY A 33 25.44 0.71 -6.52
C GLY A 33 25.53 1.81 -5.47
N GLY A 34 26.70 2.42 -5.30
CA GLY A 34 26.89 3.50 -4.32
C GLY A 34 26.07 4.74 -4.67
N GLU A 35 25.86 4.97 -5.97
CA GLU A 35 25.05 6.04 -6.54
C GLU A 35 23.56 5.94 -6.19
N PHE A 36 23.07 4.75 -5.79
CA PHE A 36 21.66 4.52 -5.49
C PHE A 36 21.32 4.52 -4.00
N GLN A 37 22.29 4.80 -3.11
CA GLN A 37 22.05 4.78 -1.67
C GLN A 37 20.93 5.71 -1.22
N SER A 38 20.85 6.92 -1.78
CA SER A 38 19.76 7.86 -1.49
C SER A 38 18.41 7.36 -1.99
N ILE A 39 18.39 6.71 -3.15
CA ILE A 39 17.16 6.12 -3.71
C ILE A 39 16.69 4.96 -2.84
N ASN A 40 17.59 4.05 -2.43
CA ASN A 40 17.24 2.96 -1.52
C ASN A 40 16.67 3.45 -0.18
N ALA A 41 17.22 4.53 0.37
CA ALA A 41 16.68 5.12 1.59
C ALA A 41 15.25 5.63 1.37
N GLU A 42 14.98 6.29 0.24
CA GLU A 42 13.65 6.81 -0.10
C GLU A 42 12.63 5.68 -0.35
N LEU A 43 13.03 4.59 -1.01
CA LEU A 43 12.16 3.44 -1.23
C LEU A 43 11.65 2.86 0.10
N LEU A 44 12.49 2.81 1.14
CA LEU A 44 12.08 2.35 2.47
C LEU A 44 11.17 3.35 3.20
N VAL A 45 11.26 4.65 2.89
CA VAL A 45 10.30 5.65 3.36
C VAL A 45 8.92 5.35 2.75
N HIS A 46 8.86 5.18 1.42
CA HIS A 46 7.61 4.88 0.73
C HIS A 46 6.96 3.58 1.23
N VAL A 47 7.72 2.53 1.57
CA VAL A 47 7.15 1.33 2.22
C VAL A 47 6.33 1.69 3.46
N ASN A 48 6.82 2.59 4.31
CA ASN A 48 6.08 3.00 5.51
C ASN A 48 4.88 3.89 5.17
N GLU A 49 4.98 4.72 4.12
CA GLU A 49 3.88 5.54 3.64
C GLU A 49 2.72 4.69 3.12
N GLU A 50 2.98 3.68 2.28
CA GLU A 50 1.91 2.82 1.74
C GLU A 50 1.25 1.97 2.84
N ILE A 51 2.01 1.52 3.84
CA ILE A 51 1.42 0.88 5.03
C ILE A 51 0.58 1.88 5.84
N GLY A 52 1.00 3.14 5.92
CA GLY A 52 0.22 4.23 6.50
C GLY A 52 -1.10 4.48 5.76
N HIS A 53 -1.06 4.50 4.43
CA HIS A 53 -2.25 4.63 3.58
C HIS A 53 -3.21 3.45 3.81
N ALA A 54 -2.72 2.21 3.79
CA ALA A 54 -3.54 1.03 4.04
C ALA A 54 -4.20 1.05 5.44
N ASN A 55 -3.49 1.52 6.47
CA ASN A 55 -4.06 1.70 7.81
C ASN A 55 -5.20 2.72 7.83
N LEU A 56 -4.99 3.89 7.22
CA LEU A 56 -6.00 4.94 7.15
C LEU A 56 -7.27 4.46 6.40
N LEU A 57 -7.09 3.77 5.28
CA LEU A 57 -8.19 3.20 4.51
C LEU A 57 -8.92 2.10 5.30
N SER A 58 -8.17 1.28 6.05
CA SER A 58 -8.75 0.25 6.91
C SER A 58 -9.65 0.84 7.99
N GLU A 59 -9.23 1.93 8.64
CA GLU A 59 -10.03 2.65 9.62
C GLU A 59 -11.32 3.22 8.99
N GLN A 60 -11.24 3.73 7.77
CA GLN A 60 -12.41 4.25 7.04
C GLN A 60 -13.41 3.13 6.67
N ILE A 61 -12.91 1.98 6.22
CA ILE A 61 -13.74 0.82 5.88
C ILE A 61 -14.45 0.30 7.13
N ASP A 62 -13.74 0.14 8.25
CA ASP A 62 -14.32 -0.29 9.53
C ASP A 62 -15.39 0.69 10.01
N TYR A 63 -15.13 1.99 9.94
CA TYR A 63 -16.11 3.03 10.27
C TYR A 63 -17.40 2.94 9.44
N LEU A 64 -17.30 2.55 8.17
CA LEU A 64 -18.46 2.34 7.28
C LEU A 64 -19.17 0.99 7.51
N GLY A 65 -18.62 0.15 8.38
CA GLY A 65 -19.10 -1.19 8.72
C GLY A 65 -18.69 -2.27 7.72
N GLY A 66 -17.62 -2.05 6.95
CA GLY A 66 -17.00 -3.04 6.08
C GLY A 66 -15.89 -3.83 6.78
N VAL A 67 -15.27 -4.77 6.05
CA VAL A 67 -14.08 -5.49 6.50
C VAL A 67 -12.93 -5.13 5.55
N PRO A 68 -11.82 -4.56 6.05
CA PRO A 68 -10.64 -4.30 5.23
C PRO A 68 -10.05 -5.59 4.67
N THR A 69 -9.61 -5.55 3.41
CA THR A 69 -9.02 -6.68 2.71
C THR A 69 -7.59 -6.94 3.17
N MET A 70 -7.14 -8.18 2.96
CA MET A 70 -5.75 -8.61 3.07
C MET A 70 -5.16 -9.00 1.70
N ASP A 71 -5.93 -8.82 0.63
CA ASP A 71 -5.53 -9.17 -0.72
C ASP A 71 -4.46 -8.21 -1.26
N VAL A 72 -3.64 -8.71 -2.16
CA VAL A 72 -2.60 -7.93 -2.85
C VAL A 72 -2.98 -7.86 -4.32
N ALA A 73 -3.02 -6.65 -4.88
CA ALA A 73 -3.33 -6.47 -6.29
C ALA A 73 -2.24 -7.10 -7.19
N GLU A 74 -2.67 -7.78 -8.26
CA GLU A 74 -1.76 -8.24 -9.31
C GLU A 74 -1.32 -7.05 -10.19
N ARG A 75 -0.04 -7.02 -10.58
CA ARG A 75 0.57 -5.99 -11.44
C ARG A 75 1.03 -6.57 -12.77
#